data_AF-A0A8T4HK73-F1
#
_entry.id   AF-A0A8T4HK73-F1
#
_cell.length_a   1.000
_cell.length_b   1.000
_cell.length_c   1.000
_cell.angle_alpha   90.00
_cell.angle_beta   90.00
_cell.angle_gamma   90.00
#
_symmetry.space_group_name_H-M   'P 1'
#
loop_
_entity.id
_entity.type
_entity.pdbx_description
1 polymer ?
#
loop_
_entity_poly.entity_id
_entity_poly.type
_entity_poly.pdbx_seq_one_letter_code
_entity_poly.pdbx_strand_id
1 'polypeptide(L)'
;MARVWLDVPFAEKDEAKALGARWDPAAKRWFAPRAGLPGLDRWVALPDLPPLLPGEDRGFGSGLFVDLVPRSCWFTNVRSCVAPRDWERLRRMVNGRAGQRCEVCGRGEDRGRRRWLEAHERWEYDEARAVQRLRRLVCLCTDCHTVTHFGLAELNGRRTAALAHLRSVTGMSAAGAESHVRSAFALWRERSARVWELDLHMLTGAGVTVVAPPPAVERERTAWRTARGQRAAPPAAPPAPARPTASGPAVPEGSSAPAVSGKEPVREGPAVSEEELACALETVFARPSPGGGPQWIAVPRWQWLCHMCDTRTGPPDIAIASVSRTSSGRRQIVCRPCEWAHHVDGFELAEPVRRAVLAAADAALHTPGSAATWDPRTRRFHTVCGQLSDGRPPRGRPL
;
A
#
# COMPACT_ATOMS: atom_id res chain seq x y z
N MET A 1 5.76 13.60 -38.63
CA MET A 1 6.26 12.32 -38.08
C MET A 1 5.21 11.76 -37.12
N ALA A 2 4.85 10.48 -37.26
CA ALA A 2 3.80 9.87 -36.43
C ALA A 2 4.31 9.55 -35.01
N ARG A 3 3.51 9.87 -34.00
CA ARG A 3 3.75 9.43 -32.61
C ARG A 3 3.56 7.90 -32.51
N VAL A 4 4.33 7.26 -31.62
CA VAL A 4 4.21 5.82 -31.35
C VAL A 4 3.74 5.62 -29.91
N TRP A 5 2.69 4.83 -29.70
CA TRP A 5 2.18 4.54 -28.37
C TRP A 5 3.07 3.54 -27.62
N LEU A 6 3.15 3.70 -26.31
CA LEU A 6 3.95 2.87 -25.42
C LEU A 6 3.10 2.32 -24.26
N ASP A 7 3.33 1.06 -23.92
CA ASP A 7 2.82 0.41 -22.71
C ASP A 7 3.96 0.35 -21.68
N VAL A 8 4.19 1.50 -21.02
CA VAL A 8 5.24 1.68 -20.01
C VAL A 8 4.67 1.33 -18.64
N PRO A 9 5.16 0.28 -17.96
CA PRO A 9 4.79 0.00 -16.57
C PRO A 9 5.11 1.19 -15.67
N PHE A 10 4.29 1.43 -14.66
CA PHE A 10 4.48 2.59 -13.79
C PHE A 10 5.89 2.69 -13.17
N ALA A 11 6.49 1.55 -12.78
CA ALA A 11 7.84 1.50 -12.21
C ALA A 11 8.94 1.97 -13.18
N GLU A 12 8.67 1.91 -14.49
CA GLU A 12 9.63 2.19 -15.57
C GLU A 12 9.37 3.57 -16.21
N LYS A 13 8.38 4.32 -15.72
CA LYS A 13 7.95 5.61 -16.30
C LYS A 13 9.06 6.66 -16.37
N ASP A 14 9.92 6.71 -15.35
CA ASP A 14 10.98 7.71 -15.25
C ASP A 14 12.11 7.38 -16.22
N GLU A 15 12.39 6.09 -16.43
CA GLU A 15 13.33 5.61 -17.44
C GLU A 15 12.81 5.92 -18.85
N ALA A 16 11.53 5.62 -19.14
CA ALA A 16 10.91 5.96 -20.41
C ALA A 16 10.93 7.47 -20.69
N LYS A 17 10.65 8.28 -19.66
CA LYS A 17 10.70 9.74 -19.75
C LYS A 17 12.11 10.25 -20.03
N ALA A 18 13.13 9.69 -19.38
CA ALA A 18 14.53 10.01 -19.61
C ALA A 18 14.96 9.69 -21.05
N LEU A 19 14.41 8.62 -21.63
CA LEU A 19 14.61 8.20 -23.02
C LEU A 19 13.76 8.98 -24.04
N GLY A 20 13.05 10.03 -23.61
CA GLY A 20 12.33 10.94 -24.49
C GLY A 20 10.84 10.63 -24.68
N ALA A 21 10.29 9.63 -23.98
CA ALA A 21 8.86 9.41 -23.96
C ALA A 21 8.11 10.60 -23.33
N ARG A 22 6.83 10.76 -23.70
CA ARG A 22 5.92 11.81 -23.24
C ARG A 22 4.60 11.18 -22.80
N TRP A 23 3.88 11.87 -21.92
CA TRP A 23 2.58 11.43 -21.42
C TRP A 23 1.47 12.24 -22.09
N ASP A 24 0.49 11.54 -22.68
CA ASP A 24 -0.75 12.16 -23.16
C ASP A 24 -1.82 12.04 -22.05
N PRO A 25 -2.25 13.16 -21.43
CA PRO A 25 -3.23 13.12 -20.35
C PRO A 25 -4.65 12.81 -20.82
N ALA A 26 -4.99 13.08 -22.08
CA ALA A 26 -6.31 12.76 -22.64
C ALA A 26 -6.43 11.27 -22.96
N ALA A 27 -5.40 10.72 -23.61
CA ALA A 27 -5.32 9.28 -23.88
C ALA A 27 -4.94 8.46 -22.64
N LYS A 28 -4.44 9.12 -21.58
CA LYS A 28 -3.80 8.51 -20.40
C LYS A 28 -2.79 7.43 -20.80
N ARG A 29 -1.90 7.76 -21.73
CA ARG A 29 -0.94 6.81 -22.30
C ARG A 29 0.41 7.47 -22.61
N TRP A 30 1.48 6.71 -22.45
CA TRP A 30 2.83 7.10 -22.85
C TRP A 30 3.00 7.01 -24.36
N PHE A 31 3.76 7.93 -24.95
CA PHE A 31 4.09 7.92 -26.37
C PHE A 31 5.52 8.40 -26.64
N ALA A 32 6.12 7.87 -27.70
CA ALA A 32 7.33 8.40 -28.31
C ALA A 32 6.93 9.52 -29.31
N PRO A 33 7.50 10.74 -29.20
CA PRO A 33 7.20 11.85 -30.12
C PRO A 33 7.51 11.56 -31.60
N ARG A 34 8.42 10.63 -31.87
CA ARG A 34 8.76 10.12 -33.19
C ARG A 34 9.15 8.65 -33.10
N ALA A 35 9.01 7.91 -34.19
CA ALA A 35 9.49 6.54 -34.29
C ALA A 35 11.04 6.46 -34.20
N GLY A 36 11.54 5.29 -33.77
CA GLY A 36 12.98 5.00 -33.72
C GLY A 36 13.76 5.80 -32.66
N LEU A 37 13.14 6.12 -31.53
CA LEU A 37 13.88 6.65 -30.37
C LEU A 37 14.60 5.50 -29.65
N PRO A 38 15.94 5.54 -29.53
CA PRO A 38 16.72 4.45 -28.94
C PRO A 38 16.25 4.10 -27.52
N GLY A 39 16.07 2.80 -27.24
CA GLY A 39 15.77 2.29 -25.91
C GLY A 39 14.28 2.28 -25.52
N LEU A 40 13.40 2.82 -26.36
CA LEU A 40 11.94 2.77 -26.14
C LEU A 40 11.29 1.49 -26.70
N ASP A 41 12.00 0.69 -27.48
CA ASP A 41 11.46 -0.47 -28.21
C ASP A 41 10.79 -1.50 -27.27
N ARG A 42 11.34 -1.69 -26.07
CA ARG A 42 10.78 -2.59 -25.04
C ARG A 42 9.39 -2.22 -24.54
N TRP A 43 8.96 -0.97 -24.74
CA TRP A 43 7.62 -0.50 -24.36
C TRP A 43 6.68 -0.30 -25.54
N VAL A 44 7.09 -0.60 -26.78
CA VAL A 44 6.23 -0.45 -27.96
C VAL A 44 4.89 -1.11 -27.72
N ALA A 45 3.81 -0.34 -27.88
CA ALA A 45 2.45 -0.78 -27.61
C ALA A 45 2.14 -2.18 -28.16
N LEU A 46 1.62 -3.05 -27.29
CA LEU A 46 1.00 -4.29 -27.73
C LEU A 46 -0.40 -3.97 -28.31
N PRO A 47 -1.01 -4.92 -29.05
CA PRO A 47 -2.39 -4.77 -29.50
C PRO A 47 -3.33 -4.39 -28.35
N ASP A 48 -4.32 -3.54 -28.60
CA ASP A 48 -5.30 -3.21 -27.55
C ASP A 48 -6.16 -4.44 -27.23
N LEU A 49 -6.57 -4.55 -25.96
CA LEU A 49 -7.43 -5.63 -25.50
C LEU A 49 -8.88 -5.39 -25.94
N PRO A 50 -9.68 -6.43 -26.18
CA PRO A 50 -11.10 -6.27 -26.45
C PRO A 50 -11.81 -5.63 -25.25
N PRO A 51 -12.84 -4.79 -25.46
CA PRO A 51 -13.57 -4.13 -24.38
C PRO A 51 -14.36 -5.12 -23.50
N LEU A 52 -14.62 -6.32 -24.01
CA LEU A 52 -15.17 -7.46 -23.28
C LEU A 52 -14.15 -8.60 -23.32
N LEU A 53 -13.68 -9.05 -22.15
CA LEU A 53 -12.73 -10.15 -22.07
C LEU A 53 -13.45 -11.49 -22.32
N PRO A 54 -12.77 -12.51 -22.87
CA PRO A 54 -13.37 -13.82 -23.13
C PRO A 54 -13.95 -14.45 -21.85
N GLY A 55 -15.24 -14.75 -21.86
CA GLY A 55 -15.95 -15.34 -20.70
C GLY A 55 -16.22 -14.37 -19.55
N GLU A 56 -15.95 -13.06 -19.72
CA GLU A 56 -16.27 -12.05 -18.71
C GLU A 56 -17.79 -11.82 -18.61
N ASP A 57 -18.31 -11.90 -17.39
CA ASP A 57 -19.69 -11.52 -17.08
C ASP A 57 -19.71 -10.12 -16.46
N ARG A 58 -20.08 -9.11 -17.25
CA ARG A 58 -20.20 -7.73 -16.79
C ARG A 58 -21.37 -7.48 -15.84
N GLY A 59 -22.32 -8.39 -15.73
CA GLY A 59 -23.39 -8.36 -14.74
C GLY A 59 -22.94 -8.92 -13.38
N PHE A 60 -21.96 -9.83 -13.37
CA PHE A 60 -21.46 -10.47 -12.16
C PHE A 60 -20.91 -9.46 -11.15
N GLY A 61 -21.29 -9.64 -9.88
CA GLY A 61 -20.81 -8.80 -8.77
C GLY A 61 -21.12 -7.30 -8.97
N SER A 62 -22.27 -6.98 -9.55
CA SER A 62 -22.73 -5.60 -9.75
C SER A 62 -23.20 -4.94 -8.45
N GLY A 63 -23.15 -3.61 -8.42
CA GLY A 63 -23.47 -2.82 -7.22
C GLY A 63 -22.32 -2.71 -6.24
N LEU A 64 -22.57 -2.01 -5.12
CA LEU A 64 -21.59 -1.83 -4.05
C LEU A 64 -21.85 -2.80 -2.92
N PHE A 65 -20.87 -3.63 -2.58
CA PHE A 65 -20.91 -4.51 -1.43
C PHE A 65 -19.51 -4.76 -0.89
N VAL A 66 -19.44 -5.16 0.37
CA VAL A 66 -18.23 -5.68 1.00
C VAL A 66 -17.88 -7.04 0.39
N ASP A 67 -16.73 -7.13 -0.28
CA ASP A 67 -16.27 -8.29 -1.03
C ASP A 67 -14.89 -8.73 -0.50
N LEU A 68 -14.91 -9.48 0.60
CA LEU A 68 -13.69 -9.92 1.26
C LEU A 68 -13.15 -11.16 0.57
N VAL A 69 -11.89 -11.08 0.14
CA VAL A 69 -11.16 -12.20 -0.44
C VAL A 69 -10.68 -13.15 0.69
N PRO A 70 -10.75 -14.49 0.53
CA PRO A 70 -10.25 -15.45 1.52
C PRO A 70 -8.76 -15.29 1.81
N ARG A 71 -8.31 -15.67 3.02
CA ARG A 71 -6.90 -15.51 3.45
C ARG A 71 -5.87 -16.13 2.50
N SER A 72 -6.14 -17.32 1.96
CA SER A 72 -5.24 -18.01 1.03
C SER A 72 -5.13 -17.31 -0.33
N CYS A 73 -5.98 -16.34 -0.62
CA CYS A 73 -6.06 -15.61 -1.88
C CYS A 73 -5.58 -14.16 -1.75
N TRP A 74 -5.15 -13.74 -0.56
CA TRP A 74 -4.62 -12.38 -0.37
C TRP A 74 -3.35 -12.20 -1.20
N PHE A 75 -3.18 -11.00 -1.76
CA PHE A 75 -2.02 -10.58 -2.56
C PHE A 75 -1.83 -11.31 -3.92
N THR A 76 -2.75 -12.20 -4.31
CA THR A 76 -2.95 -12.64 -5.70
C THR A 76 -4.10 -11.91 -6.38
N ASN A 77 -3.91 -10.60 -6.53
CA ASN A 77 -4.75 -9.85 -7.46
C ASN A 77 -4.22 -10.05 -8.89
N VAL A 78 -4.99 -9.64 -9.89
CA VAL A 78 -4.59 -9.80 -11.30
C VAL A 78 -3.28 -9.09 -11.57
N ARG A 79 -3.05 -7.91 -10.96
CA ARG A 79 -1.81 -7.15 -11.12
C ARG A 79 -0.55 -7.95 -10.76
N SER A 80 -0.59 -8.80 -9.74
CA SER A 80 0.55 -9.64 -9.36
C SER A 80 0.70 -10.90 -10.19
N CYS A 81 -0.33 -11.26 -10.96
CA CYS A 81 -0.38 -12.49 -11.76
C CYS A 81 -0.29 -12.22 -13.27
N VAL A 82 0.10 -11.01 -13.70
CA VAL A 82 0.26 -10.68 -15.12
C VAL A 82 1.53 -9.88 -15.33
N ALA A 83 2.06 -9.90 -16.56
CA ALA A 83 3.19 -9.05 -16.91
C ALA A 83 2.86 -7.56 -16.65
N PRO A 84 3.80 -6.75 -16.14
CA PRO A 84 3.53 -5.34 -15.80
C PRO A 84 2.95 -4.52 -16.96
N ARG A 85 3.37 -4.83 -18.19
CA ARG A 85 2.85 -4.19 -19.42
C ARG A 85 1.39 -4.56 -19.69
N ASP A 86 1.01 -5.81 -19.42
CA ASP A 86 -0.35 -6.29 -19.58
C ASP A 86 -1.29 -5.75 -18.50
N TRP A 87 -0.78 -5.53 -17.29
CA TRP A 87 -1.53 -4.81 -16.27
C TRP A 87 -1.91 -3.39 -16.73
N GLU A 88 -0.98 -2.65 -17.36
CA GLU A 88 -1.28 -1.31 -17.90
C GLU A 88 -2.33 -1.38 -19.02
N ARG A 89 -2.27 -2.40 -19.89
CA ARG A 89 -3.29 -2.64 -20.92
C ARG A 89 -4.67 -2.91 -20.31
N LEU A 90 -4.74 -3.80 -19.32
CA LEU A 90 -5.98 -4.15 -18.61
C LEU A 90 -6.58 -2.95 -17.90
N ARG A 91 -5.79 -2.24 -17.08
CA ARG A 91 -6.24 -1.05 -16.35
C ARG A 91 -6.75 0.03 -17.30
N ARG A 92 -6.03 0.29 -18.40
CA ARG A 92 -6.46 1.26 -19.42
C ARG A 92 -7.76 0.84 -20.08
N MET A 93 -7.89 -0.42 -20.48
CA MET A 93 -9.10 -0.96 -21.09
C MET A 93 -10.30 -0.86 -20.13
N VAL A 94 -10.14 -1.29 -18.88
CA VAL A 94 -11.21 -1.28 -17.85
C VAL A 94 -11.68 0.14 -17.55
N ASN A 95 -10.77 1.08 -17.35
CA ASN A 95 -11.13 2.47 -17.07
C ASN A 95 -11.74 3.16 -18.30
N GLY A 96 -11.18 2.88 -19.48
CA GLY A 96 -11.65 3.41 -20.77
C GLY A 96 -13.07 2.94 -21.11
N ARG A 97 -13.36 1.64 -21.00
CA ARG A 97 -14.70 1.10 -21.26
C ARG A 97 -15.75 1.60 -20.27
N ALA A 98 -15.33 1.95 -19.05
CA ALA A 98 -16.19 2.56 -18.04
C ALA A 98 -16.40 4.07 -18.26
N GLY A 99 -15.86 4.63 -19.35
CA GLY A 99 -15.98 6.06 -19.66
C GLY A 99 -15.31 6.95 -18.62
N GLN A 100 -14.25 6.46 -17.97
CA GLN A 100 -13.55 7.16 -16.88
C GLN A 100 -14.48 7.50 -15.71
N ARG A 101 -15.39 6.59 -15.39
CA ARG A 101 -16.32 6.67 -14.25
C ARG A 101 -16.34 5.35 -13.50
N CYS A 102 -16.64 5.43 -12.21
CA CYS A 102 -16.91 4.25 -11.40
C CYS A 102 -18.17 3.56 -11.93
N GLU A 103 -18.08 2.26 -12.23
CA GLU A 103 -19.23 1.45 -12.70
C GLU A 103 -20.30 1.25 -11.62
N VAL A 104 -19.99 1.56 -10.36
CA VAL A 104 -20.89 1.35 -9.22
C VAL A 104 -21.60 2.64 -8.79
N CYS A 105 -20.89 3.76 -8.66
CA CYS A 105 -21.48 5.03 -8.20
C CYS A 105 -21.47 6.15 -9.23
N GLY A 106 -20.95 5.92 -10.44
CA GLY A 106 -20.91 6.90 -11.55
C GLY A 106 -19.92 8.07 -11.37
N ARG A 107 -19.25 8.18 -10.21
CA ARG A 107 -18.28 9.25 -9.95
C ARG A 107 -16.99 9.02 -10.75
N GLY A 108 -16.47 10.09 -11.36
CA GLY A 108 -15.16 10.11 -12.00
C GLY A 108 -14.03 10.42 -11.02
N GLU A 109 -12.81 10.53 -11.56
CA GLU A 109 -11.64 10.97 -10.81
C GLU A 109 -11.80 12.41 -10.29
N ASP A 110 -11.32 12.66 -9.08
CA ASP A 110 -11.26 13.99 -8.47
C ASP A 110 -9.97 14.10 -7.66
N ARG A 111 -8.98 14.81 -8.22
CA ARG A 111 -7.65 14.95 -7.59
C ARG A 111 -7.73 15.73 -6.28
N GLY A 112 -8.60 16.74 -6.20
CA GLY A 112 -8.75 17.57 -5.01
C GLY A 112 -9.30 16.76 -3.84
N ARG A 113 -10.21 15.82 -4.12
CA ARG A 113 -10.75 14.88 -3.14
C ARG A 113 -10.00 13.55 -3.04
N ARG A 114 -8.85 13.44 -3.72
CA ARG A 114 -8.02 12.22 -3.76
C ARG A 114 -8.81 10.96 -4.19
N ARG A 115 -9.76 11.14 -5.12
CA ARG A 115 -10.56 10.06 -5.69
C ARG A 115 -9.96 9.63 -7.02
N TRP A 116 -9.53 8.38 -7.09
CA TRP A 116 -8.97 7.76 -8.28
C TRP A 116 -9.90 6.67 -8.80
N LEU A 117 -9.61 6.17 -10.01
CA LEU A 117 -10.25 4.98 -10.56
C LEU A 117 -9.27 3.81 -10.56
N GLU A 118 -9.77 2.67 -10.11
CA GLU A 118 -9.02 1.45 -9.85
C GLU A 118 -9.74 0.29 -10.53
N ALA A 119 -9.02 -0.49 -11.33
CA ALA A 119 -9.52 -1.76 -11.83
C ALA A 119 -9.48 -2.78 -10.69
N HIS A 120 -10.61 -3.42 -10.43
CA HIS A 120 -10.81 -4.31 -9.30
C HIS A 120 -11.41 -5.63 -9.77
N GLU A 121 -11.01 -6.74 -9.16
CA GLU A 121 -11.45 -8.08 -9.52
C GLU A 121 -12.75 -8.50 -8.82
N ARG A 122 -13.66 -9.13 -9.56
CA ARG A 122 -14.79 -9.87 -9.01
C ARG A 122 -14.57 -11.37 -9.19
N TRP A 123 -14.69 -12.09 -8.09
CA TRP A 123 -14.36 -13.50 -8.00
C TRP A 123 -15.59 -14.36 -7.78
N GLU A 124 -15.69 -15.44 -8.54
CA GLU A 124 -16.54 -16.58 -8.20
C GLU A 124 -15.73 -17.60 -7.39
N TYR A 125 -16.40 -18.26 -6.45
CA TYR A 125 -15.79 -19.29 -5.61
C TYR A 125 -16.54 -20.60 -5.84
N ASP A 126 -15.92 -21.56 -6.53
CA ASP A 126 -16.41 -22.93 -6.67
C ASP A 126 -15.96 -23.73 -5.45
N GLU A 127 -16.85 -23.87 -4.47
CA GLU A 127 -16.58 -24.53 -3.19
C GLU A 127 -16.33 -26.04 -3.34
N ALA A 128 -16.90 -26.68 -4.37
CA ALA A 128 -16.74 -28.11 -4.60
C ALA A 128 -15.35 -28.43 -5.15
N ARG A 129 -14.79 -27.55 -5.98
CA ARG A 129 -13.45 -27.69 -6.58
C ARG A 129 -12.37 -26.91 -5.85
N ALA A 130 -12.74 -26.09 -4.87
CA ALA A 130 -11.86 -25.13 -4.21
C ALA A 130 -11.14 -24.20 -5.20
N VAL A 131 -11.89 -23.65 -6.17
CA VAL A 131 -11.36 -22.75 -7.21
C VAL A 131 -11.93 -21.34 -7.05
N GLN A 132 -11.05 -20.34 -7.00
CA GLN A 132 -11.36 -18.93 -7.12
C GLN A 132 -11.19 -18.52 -8.59
N ARG A 133 -12.30 -18.21 -9.27
CA ARG A 133 -12.30 -17.85 -10.70
C ARG A 133 -12.52 -16.36 -10.90
N LEU A 134 -11.67 -15.74 -11.71
CA LEU A 134 -11.88 -14.37 -12.14
C LEU A 134 -13.09 -14.31 -13.09
N ARG A 135 -14.14 -13.58 -12.70
CA ARG A 135 -15.36 -13.43 -13.50
C ARG A 135 -15.52 -12.07 -14.15
N ARG A 136 -14.92 -11.03 -13.55
CA ARG A 136 -15.04 -9.67 -14.05
C ARG A 136 -13.92 -8.77 -13.53
N LEU A 137 -13.49 -7.84 -14.36
CA LEU A 137 -12.76 -6.65 -13.92
C LEU A 137 -13.73 -5.45 -13.88
N VAL A 138 -13.75 -4.70 -12.80
CA VAL A 138 -14.69 -3.56 -12.63
C VAL A 138 -13.91 -2.30 -12.32
N CYS A 139 -14.30 -1.18 -12.92
CA CYS A 139 -13.75 0.13 -12.62
C CYS A 139 -14.44 0.71 -11.38
N LEU A 140 -13.70 0.85 -10.27
CA LEU A 140 -14.20 1.40 -9.01
C LEU A 140 -13.50 2.73 -8.69
N CYS A 141 -14.23 3.67 -8.07
CA CYS A 141 -13.57 4.80 -7.44
C CYS A 141 -12.98 4.42 -6.08
N THR A 142 -12.03 5.21 -5.57
CA THR A 142 -11.38 4.97 -4.27
C THR A 142 -12.35 4.69 -3.12
N ASP A 143 -13.50 5.37 -3.05
CA ASP A 143 -14.48 5.12 -1.97
C ASP A 143 -15.17 3.76 -2.14
N CYS A 144 -15.62 3.42 -3.37
CA CYS A 144 -16.24 2.13 -3.65
C CYS A 144 -15.24 0.98 -3.47
N HIS A 145 -14.00 1.20 -3.89
CA HIS A 145 -12.90 0.25 -3.69
C HIS A 145 -12.61 0.03 -2.19
N THR A 146 -12.61 1.11 -1.40
CA THR A 146 -12.46 1.04 0.07
C THR A 146 -13.59 0.25 0.73
N VAL A 147 -14.84 0.42 0.29
CA VAL A 147 -15.98 -0.36 0.81
C VAL A 147 -15.87 -1.83 0.43
N THR A 148 -15.42 -2.11 -0.78
CA THR A 148 -15.23 -3.47 -1.27
C THR A 148 -14.19 -4.20 -0.40
N HIS A 149 -13.06 -3.55 -0.11
CA HIS A 149 -12.03 -4.03 0.82
C HIS A 149 -12.26 -3.61 2.28
N PHE A 150 -13.47 -3.85 2.80
CA PHE A 150 -13.89 -3.32 4.09
C PHE A 150 -12.99 -3.70 5.27
N GLY A 151 -12.48 -4.94 5.31
CA GLY A 151 -11.58 -5.39 6.38
C GLY A 151 -10.28 -4.58 6.46
N LEU A 152 -9.76 -4.15 5.31
CA LEU A 152 -8.62 -3.24 5.24
C LEU A 152 -9.01 -1.82 5.68
N ALA A 153 -10.20 -1.37 5.29
CA ALA A 153 -10.71 -0.07 5.71
C ALA A 153 -10.84 0.03 7.25
N GLU A 154 -11.25 -1.05 7.93
CA GLU A 154 -11.32 -1.09 9.39
C GLU A 154 -9.95 -0.95 10.05
N LEU A 155 -8.96 -1.73 9.60
CA LEU A 155 -7.59 -1.66 10.11
C LEU A 155 -6.99 -0.27 9.95
N ASN A 156 -7.42 0.45 8.91
CA ASN A 156 -6.95 1.79 8.57
C ASN A 156 -7.81 2.90 9.19
N GLY A 157 -8.70 2.58 10.14
CA GLY A 157 -9.55 3.57 10.82
C GLY A 157 -10.60 4.24 9.92
N ARG A 158 -10.90 3.68 8.74
CA ARG A 158 -11.84 4.24 7.74
C ARG A 158 -13.24 3.64 7.79
N ARG A 159 -13.53 2.80 8.78
CA ARG A 159 -14.83 2.11 8.94
C ARG A 159 -16.03 3.04 8.80
N THR A 160 -16.05 4.16 9.54
CA THR A 160 -17.17 5.12 9.52
C THR A 160 -17.40 5.69 8.13
N ALA A 161 -16.33 6.10 7.44
CA ALA A 161 -16.42 6.64 6.09
C ALA A 161 -16.88 5.57 5.07
N ALA A 162 -16.38 4.34 5.19
CA ALA A 162 -16.80 3.22 4.35
C ALA A 162 -18.29 2.88 4.54
N LEU A 163 -18.79 2.80 5.79
CA LEU A 163 -20.21 2.58 6.07
C LEU A 163 -21.10 3.70 5.52
N ALA A 164 -20.71 4.96 5.75
CA ALA A 164 -21.44 6.10 5.21
C ALA A 164 -21.51 6.03 3.68
N HIS A 165 -20.41 5.67 3.02
CA HIS A 165 -20.37 5.54 1.58
C HIS A 165 -21.20 4.36 1.06
N LEU A 166 -21.09 3.18 1.68
CA LEU A 166 -21.90 2.00 1.38
C LEU A 166 -23.39 2.36 1.39
N ARG A 167 -23.86 3.00 2.47
CA ARG A 167 -25.26 3.43 2.61
C ARG A 167 -25.67 4.45 1.55
N SER A 168 -24.80 5.41 1.25
CA SER A 168 -25.09 6.46 0.26
C SER A 168 -25.33 5.91 -1.15
N VAL A 169 -24.66 4.82 -1.52
CA VAL A 169 -24.75 4.21 -2.85
C VAL A 169 -25.84 3.15 -2.92
N THR A 170 -26.01 2.37 -1.85
CA THR A 170 -26.92 1.22 -1.84
C THR A 170 -28.31 1.55 -1.31
N GLY A 171 -28.47 2.67 -0.59
CA GLY A 171 -29.70 2.98 0.14
C GLY A 171 -29.90 2.17 1.42
N MET A 172 -28.93 1.33 1.82
CA MET A 172 -29.05 0.52 3.05
C MET A 172 -29.29 1.39 4.29
N SER A 173 -30.17 0.93 5.18
CA SER A 173 -30.30 1.49 6.52
C SER A 173 -29.00 1.28 7.31
N ALA A 174 -28.81 2.02 8.42
CA ALA A 174 -27.64 1.83 9.26
C ALA A 174 -27.53 0.38 9.77
N ALA A 175 -28.64 -0.18 10.25
CA ALA A 175 -28.72 -1.58 10.70
C ALA A 175 -28.49 -2.57 9.54
N GLY A 176 -29.02 -2.27 8.34
CA GLY A 176 -28.82 -3.09 7.15
C GLY A 176 -27.36 -3.14 6.70
N ALA A 177 -26.68 -2.00 6.66
CA ALA A 177 -25.25 -1.93 6.31
C ALA A 177 -24.37 -2.66 7.32
N GLU A 178 -24.68 -2.55 8.62
CA GLU A 178 -23.98 -3.32 9.65
C GLU A 178 -24.22 -4.83 9.51
N SER A 179 -25.45 -5.24 9.22
CA SER A 179 -25.77 -6.65 8.96
C SER A 179 -25.04 -7.18 7.72
N HIS A 180 -24.95 -6.38 6.66
CA HIS A 180 -24.19 -6.69 5.45
C HIS A 180 -22.72 -6.95 5.78
N VAL A 181 -22.08 -6.04 6.53
CA VAL A 181 -20.68 -6.20 6.96
C VAL A 181 -20.51 -7.48 7.76
N ARG A 182 -21.36 -7.73 8.77
CA ARG A 182 -21.28 -8.97 9.59
C ARG A 182 -21.38 -10.23 8.74
N SER A 183 -22.30 -10.25 7.77
CA SER A 183 -22.52 -11.38 6.87
C SER A 183 -21.32 -11.61 5.96
N ALA A 184 -20.74 -10.53 5.41
CA ALA A 184 -19.52 -10.62 4.59
C ALA A 184 -18.31 -11.16 5.38
N PHE A 185 -18.14 -10.75 6.65
CA PHE A 185 -17.10 -11.30 7.52
C PHE A 185 -17.36 -12.76 7.92
N ALA A 186 -18.62 -13.19 8.05
CA ALA A 186 -18.96 -14.58 8.29
C ALA A 186 -18.57 -15.47 7.10
N LEU A 187 -18.97 -15.07 5.89
CA LEU A 187 -18.60 -15.75 4.65
C LEU A 187 -17.08 -15.77 4.45
N TRP A 188 -16.40 -14.66 4.77
CA TRP A 188 -14.93 -14.62 4.72
C TRP A 188 -14.28 -15.62 5.67
N ARG A 189 -14.79 -15.78 6.91
CA ARG A 189 -14.26 -16.77 7.86
C ARG A 189 -14.41 -18.19 7.33
N GLU A 190 -15.58 -18.51 6.78
CA GLU A 190 -15.88 -19.81 6.19
C GLU A 190 -14.94 -20.12 5.01
N ARG A 191 -14.85 -19.21 4.04
CA ARG A 191 -13.98 -19.42 2.87
C ARG A 191 -12.50 -19.42 3.22
N SER A 192 -12.10 -18.70 4.27
CA SER A 192 -10.70 -18.69 4.73
C SER A 192 -10.30 -19.96 5.51
N ALA A 193 -11.23 -20.89 5.76
CA ALA A 193 -10.90 -22.21 6.31
C ALA A 193 -10.35 -23.18 5.24
N ARG A 194 -10.28 -22.75 3.98
CA ARG A 194 -9.84 -23.56 2.85
C ARG A 194 -8.78 -22.83 2.03
N VAL A 195 -8.00 -23.62 1.31
CA VAL A 195 -7.04 -23.15 0.33
C VAL A 195 -7.70 -23.17 -1.04
N TRP A 196 -7.53 -22.10 -1.82
CA TRP A 196 -8.19 -21.93 -3.11
C TRP A 196 -7.17 -21.86 -4.25
N GLU A 197 -7.41 -22.63 -5.30
CA GLU A 197 -6.67 -22.51 -6.57
C GLU A 197 -7.20 -21.34 -7.39
N LEU A 198 -6.32 -20.67 -8.15
CA LEU A 198 -6.66 -19.48 -8.92
C LEU A 198 -6.92 -19.83 -10.39
N ASP A 199 -8.08 -19.43 -10.91
CA ASP A 199 -8.41 -19.51 -12.33
C ASP A 199 -8.46 -18.11 -12.97
N LEU A 200 -7.48 -17.85 -13.85
CA LEU A 200 -7.32 -16.62 -14.61
C LEU A 200 -7.53 -16.82 -16.12
N HIS A 201 -8.21 -17.88 -16.55
CA HIS A 201 -8.37 -18.22 -17.97
C HIS A 201 -9.00 -17.09 -18.80
N MET A 202 -9.85 -16.27 -18.17
CA MET A 202 -10.43 -15.04 -18.76
C MET A 202 -9.36 -14.10 -19.34
N LEU A 203 -8.15 -14.10 -18.79
CA LEU A 203 -7.04 -13.25 -19.22
C LEU A 203 -6.19 -13.90 -20.32
N THR A 204 -5.84 -15.19 -20.18
CA THR A 204 -4.99 -15.87 -21.17
C THR A 204 -5.63 -15.89 -22.55
N GLY A 205 -6.95 -16.06 -22.63
CA GLY A 205 -7.71 -16.00 -23.88
C GLY A 205 -7.74 -14.62 -24.56
N ALA A 206 -7.35 -13.55 -23.85
CA ALA A 206 -7.36 -12.17 -24.35
C ALA A 206 -5.99 -11.67 -24.86
N GLY A 207 -4.97 -12.54 -24.89
CA GLY A 207 -3.60 -12.12 -25.21
C GLY A 207 -2.94 -11.34 -24.06
N VAL A 208 -3.25 -11.71 -22.82
CA VAL A 208 -2.56 -11.26 -21.60
C VAL A 208 -1.59 -12.34 -21.13
N THR A 209 -0.36 -11.95 -20.86
CA THR A 209 0.66 -12.84 -20.31
C THR A 209 0.43 -13.01 -18.81
N VAL A 210 -0.08 -14.17 -18.41
CA VAL A 210 -0.25 -14.54 -17.00
C VAL A 210 1.08 -15.05 -16.45
N VAL A 211 1.49 -14.49 -15.31
CA VAL A 211 2.60 -14.96 -14.50
C VAL A 211 2.00 -15.84 -13.40
N ALA A 212 2.49 -17.07 -13.26
CA ALA A 212 1.94 -18.01 -12.29
C ALA A 212 1.99 -17.40 -10.88
N PRO A 213 0.86 -17.34 -10.15
CA PRO A 213 0.87 -16.90 -8.77
C PRO A 213 1.73 -17.87 -7.93
N PRO A 214 2.33 -17.40 -6.81
CA PRO A 214 2.93 -18.30 -5.84
C PRO A 214 1.94 -19.36 -5.35
N PRO A 215 2.39 -20.57 -4.96
CA PRO A 215 1.55 -21.60 -4.38
C PRO A 215 0.71 -21.06 -3.21
N ALA A 216 -0.52 -21.56 -3.06
CA ALA A 216 -1.49 -21.03 -2.10
C ALA A 216 -1.02 -21.00 -0.63
N VAL A 217 -0.18 -21.95 -0.24
CA VAL A 217 0.48 -22.00 1.08
C VAL A 217 1.46 -20.83 1.31
N GLU A 218 2.09 -20.31 0.25
CA GLU A 218 2.99 -19.16 0.30
C GLU A 218 2.20 -17.83 0.33
N ARG A 219 0.99 -17.83 -0.24
CA ARG A 219 0.09 -16.66 -0.29
C ARG A 219 -0.44 -16.25 1.09
N GLU A 220 -0.84 -17.22 1.93
CA GLU A 220 -1.33 -16.95 3.29
C GLU A 220 -0.24 -16.31 4.20
N ARG A 221 1.04 -16.63 4.00
CA ARG A 221 2.14 -16.03 4.78
C ARG A 221 2.42 -14.57 4.40
N THR A 222 2.21 -14.20 3.14
CA THR A 222 2.30 -12.81 2.65
C THR A 222 1.09 -11.98 3.05
N ALA A 223 -0.07 -12.63 3.22
CA ALA A 223 -1.35 -12.10 3.63
C ALA A 223 -1.32 -11.24 4.92
N TRP A 224 -0.82 -11.83 6.00
CA TRP A 224 -0.81 -11.21 7.33
C TRP A 224 0.16 -10.03 7.46
N ARG A 225 1.18 -9.96 6.58
CA ARG A 225 2.27 -8.96 6.66
C ARG A 225 1.84 -7.57 6.18
N THR A 226 1.05 -7.48 5.10
CA THR A 226 0.61 -6.20 4.54
C THR A 226 -0.60 -5.59 5.27
N ALA A 227 -1.48 -6.40 5.87
CA ALA A 227 -2.66 -5.92 6.60
C ALA A 227 -2.32 -5.13 7.89
N ARG A 228 -1.18 -5.43 8.54
CA ARG A 228 -0.73 -4.70 9.75
C ARG A 228 0.03 -3.40 9.45
N GLY A 229 0.57 -3.24 8.24
CA GLY A 229 1.32 -2.04 7.81
C GLY A 229 0.46 -0.83 7.45
N GLN A 230 -0.88 -0.94 7.46
CA GLN A 230 -1.77 0.12 7.00
C GLN A 230 -2.56 0.87 8.09
N ARG A 231 -2.26 0.68 9.39
CA ARG A 231 -2.94 1.42 10.47
C ARG A 231 -2.80 2.94 10.27
N ALA A 232 -3.91 3.63 10.00
CA ALA A 232 -3.97 5.08 10.12
C ALA A 232 -4.00 5.45 11.61
N ALA A 233 -3.35 6.55 11.97
CA ALA A 233 -3.45 7.13 13.29
C ALA A 233 -4.93 7.39 13.65
N PRO A 234 -5.34 7.17 14.92
CA PRO A 234 -6.69 7.51 15.36
C PRO A 234 -6.94 9.02 15.18
N PRO A 235 -8.18 9.46 14.89
CA PRO A 235 -8.50 10.87 14.85
C PRO A 235 -8.19 11.50 16.21
N ALA A 236 -7.59 12.70 16.19
CA ALA A 236 -7.27 13.45 17.39
C ALA A 236 -8.51 13.64 18.26
N ALA A 237 -8.37 13.35 19.56
CA ALA A 237 -9.42 13.59 20.54
C ALA A 237 -9.84 15.07 20.52
N PRO A 238 -11.13 15.39 20.70
CA PRO A 238 -11.55 16.77 20.88
C PRO A 238 -10.86 17.36 22.13
N PRO A 239 -10.52 18.66 22.12
CA PRO A 239 -9.85 19.30 23.23
C PRO A 239 -10.72 19.23 24.49
N ALA A 240 -10.08 18.87 25.61
CA ALA A 240 -10.73 18.77 26.91
C ALA A 240 -11.35 20.12 27.32
N PRO A 241 -12.56 20.14 27.91
CA PRO A 241 -13.11 21.35 28.49
C PRO A 241 -12.24 21.81 29.68
N ALA A 242 -12.10 23.14 29.80
CA ALA A 242 -11.32 23.79 30.84
C ALA A 242 -11.81 23.39 32.25
N ARG A 243 -10.85 23.09 33.14
CA ARG A 243 -11.07 22.71 34.53
C ARG A 243 -11.82 23.80 35.31
N PRO A 244 -12.92 23.48 36.01
CA PRO A 244 -13.43 24.33 37.08
C PRO A 244 -12.58 24.16 38.35
N THR A 245 -12.42 25.26 39.08
CA THR A 245 -11.78 25.38 40.39
C THR A 245 -12.55 24.63 41.49
N ALA A 246 -11.81 24.16 42.49
CA ALA A 246 -12.26 23.29 43.58
C ALA A 246 -13.26 23.94 44.56
N SER A 247 -14.17 23.12 45.09
CA SER A 247 -14.71 23.13 46.46
C SER A 247 -15.43 21.80 46.72
N GLY A 248 -15.23 21.18 47.91
CA GLY A 248 -15.52 19.78 48.28
C GLY A 248 -16.99 19.37 48.46
N PRO A 249 -17.38 18.38 49.32
CA PRO A 249 -16.63 17.50 50.23
C PRO A 249 -16.84 15.98 49.94
N ALA A 250 -16.58 15.11 50.94
CA ALA A 250 -16.07 13.73 50.81
C ALA A 250 -17.04 12.58 51.23
N VAL A 251 -16.67 11.33 50.82
CA VAL A 251 -16.97 9.97 51.41
C VAL A 251 -18.39 9.39 51.18
N PRO A 252 -18.67 8.04 51.15
CA PRO A 252 -17.84 6.83 51.37
C PRO A 252 -17.86 5.72 50.29
N GLU A 253 -16.96 4.75 50.52
CA GLU A 253 -16.80 3.43 49.90
C GLU A 253 -17.99 2.47 50.13
N GLY A 254 -18.14 1.50 49.22
CA GLY A 254 -19.00 0.34 49.46
C GLY A 254 -19.12 -0.66 48.30
N SER A 255 -18.62 -1.87 48.57
CA SER A 255 -19.14 -3.17 48.10
C SER A 255 -18.59 -3.82 46.82
N SER A 256 -18.67 -5.15 46.85
CA SER A 256 -17.74 -6.17 46.40
C SER A 256 -18.33 -7.15 45.37
N ALA A 257 -17.47 -7.64 44.46
CA ALA A 257 -17.43 -9.00 43.85
C ALA A 257 -18.62 -9.50 42.98
N PRO A 258 -18.48 -10.55 42.11
CA PRO A 258 -17.36 -11.49 41.99
C PRO A 258 -16.78 -11.71 40.58
N ALA A 259 -15.64 -12.42 40.59
CA ALA A 259 -14.91 -12.95 39.44
C ALA A 259 -15.58 -14.19 38.83
N VAL A 260 -15.46 -14.32 37.50
CA VAL A 260 -15.57 -15.61 36.80
C VAL A 260 -14.26 -15.85 36.05
N SER A 261 -13.65 -16.98 36.41
CA SER A 261 -12.40 -17.53 35.91
C SER A 261 -12.54 -18.07 34.48
N GLY A 262 -11.42 -18.06 33.75
CA GLY A 262 -11.16 -19.06 32.71
C GLY A 262 -10.94 -18.52 31.29
N LYS A 263 -9.79 -17.87 31.04
CA LYS A 263 -9.22 -17.80 29.69
C LYS A 263 -7.74 -18.12 29.78
N GLU A 264 -7.35 -19.25 29.20
CA GLU A 264 -5.94 -19.61 29.03
C GLU A 264 -5.18 -18.47 28.32
N PRO A 265 -3.98 -18.09 28.80
CA PRO A 265 -3.17 -17.10 28.11
C PRO A 265 -2.69 -17.66 26.78
N VAL A 266 -2.99 -16.92 25.72
CA VAL A 266 -2.36 -17.08 24.40
C VAL A 266 -0.86 -16.95 24.60
N ARG A 267 -0.10 -18.01 24.32
CA ARG A 267 1.38 -18.00 24.38
C ARG A 267 1.91 -16.93 23.42
N GLU A 268 2.52 -15.89 23.97
CA GLU A 268 3.37 -14.96 23.22
C GLU A 268 4.52 -15.78 22.61
N GLY A 269 4.75 -15.61 21.30
CA GLY A 269 5.89 -16.23 20.63
C GLY A 269 7.22 -15.76 21.24
N PRO A 270 8.33 -16.46 20.98
CA PRO A 270 9.62 -16.15 21.60
C PRO A 270 10.06 -14.71 21.30
N ALA A 271 10.58 -14.03 22.33
CA ALA A 271 11.18 -12.70 22.20
C ALA A 271 12.44 -12.77 21.29
N VAL A 272 12.62 -11.78 20.42
CA VAL A 272 13.80 -11.66 19.54
C VAL A 272 15.04 -11.44 20.40
N SER A 273 16.08 -12.25 20.20
CA SER A 273 17.34 -12.07 20.91
C SER A 273 18.09 -10.81 20.44
N GLU A 274 18.95 -10.25 21.30
CA GLU A 274 19.80 -9.10 20.94
C GLU A 274 20.73 -9.43 19.75
N GLU A 275 21.18 -10.68 19.65
CA GLU A 275 22.01 -11.18 18.55
C GLU A 275 21.25 -11.23 17.23
N GLU A 276 20.02 -11.73 17.22
CA GLU A 276 19.16 -11.76 16.02
C GLU A 276 18.83 -10.34 15.54
N LEU A 277 18.59 -9.40 16.46
CA LEU A 277 18.37 -8.00 16.12
C LEU A 277 19.63 -7.37 15.53
N ALA A 278 20.80 -7.60 16.14
CA ALA A 278 22.07 -7.08 15.65
C ALA A 278 22.37 -7.59 14.24
N CYS A 279 22.27 -8.90 14.00
CA CYS A 279 22.49 -9.51 12.68
C CYS A 279 21.54 -8.94 11.60
N ALA A 280 20.28 -8.71 11.96
CA ALA A 280 19.30 -8.10 11.06
C ALA A 280 19.63 -6.63 10.76
N LEU A 281 20.02 -5.85 11.76
CA LEU A 281 20.45 -4.45 11.56
C LEU A 281 21.71 -4.37 10.70
N GLU A 282 22.69 -5.23 10.91
CA GLU A 282 23.88 -5.33 10.05
C GLU A 282 23.50 -5.61 8.60
N THR A 283 22.61 -6.58 8.38
CA THR A 283 22.15 -6.97 7.04
C THR A 283 21.42 -5.81 6.34
N VAL A 284 20.49 -5.16 7.04
CA VAL A 284 19.67 -4.09 6.45
C VAL A 284 20.51 -2.85 6.15
N PHE A 285 21.42 -2.46 7.05
CA PHE A 285 22.29 -1.30 6.86
C PHE A 285 23.51 -1.56 5.96
N ALA A 286 23.83 -2.82 5.64
CA ALA A 286 24.94 -3.18 4.74
C ALA A 286 24.68 -2.81 3.27
N ARG A 287 23.43 -2.56 2.85
CA ARG A 287 23.15 -2.08 1.49
C ARG A 287 23.71 -0.67 1.32
N PRO A 288 24.64 -0.42 0.39
CA PRO A 288 25.24 0.90 0.24
C PRO A 288 24.24 1.93 -0.29
N SER A 289 24.38 3.18 0.14
CA SER A 289 23.56 4.28 -0.36
C SER A 289 23.90 4.61 -1.82
N PRO A 290 22.92 5.01 -2.66
CA PRO A 290 23.20 5.52 -4.01
C PRO A 290 24.11 6.77 -3.95
N GLY A 291 25.39 6.60 -4.32
CA GLY A 291 26.44 7.62 -4.19
C GLY A 291 27.66 7.19 -3.36
N GLY A 292 27.64 5.98 -2.79
CA GLY A 292 28.74 5.44 -1.98
C GLY A 292 28.64 5.83 -0.51
N GLY A 293 29.13 4.96 0.38
CA GLY A 293 29.09 5.16 1.83
C GLY A 293 27.92 4.46 2.55
N PRO A 294 27.85 4.60 3.89
CA PRO A 294 26.89 3.87 4.72
C PRO A 294 25.45 4.34 4.47
N GLN A 295 24.50 3.42 4.66
CA GLN A 295 23.07 3.71 4.61
C GLN A 295 22.66 4.52 5.85
N TRP A 296 22.01 5.66 5.66
CA TRP A 296 21.45 6.44 6.77
C TRP A 296 19.93 6.36 6.78
N ILE A 297 19.34 6.67 7.92
CA ILE A 297 17.91 6.92 8.08
C ILE A 297 17.70 8.28 8.73
N ALA A 298 16.62 8.98 8.41
CA ALA A 298 16.29 10.27 9.00
C ALA A 298 14.78 10.52 8.99
N VAL A 299 14.27 11.35 9.90
CA VAL A 299 12.86 11.79 9.87
C VAL A 299 12.77 13.11 9.09
N PRO A 300 12.21 13.13 7.86
CA PRO A 300 12.03 14.37 7.12
C PRO A 300 11.05 15.28 7.85
N ARG A 301 11.33 16.59 7.89
CA ARG A 301 10.44 17.58 8.53
C ARG A 301 9.26 18.01 7.65
N TRP A 302 9.16 17.47 6.43
CA TRP A 302 8.16 17.82 5.45
C TRP A 302 7.41 16.58 4.99
N GLN A 303 6.21 16.76 4.46
CA GLN A 303 5.54 15.69 3.73
C GLN A 303 6.29 15.40 2.43
N TRP A 304 6.48 14.14 2.16
CA TRP A 304 7.26 13.64 1.04
C TRP A 304 6.54 12.44 0.42
N LEU A 305 6.87 12.12 -0.82
CA LEU A 305 6.27 10.99 -1.52
C LEU A 305 7.21 9.81 -1.39
N CYS A 306 6.78 8.73 -0.72
CA CYS A 306 7.49 7.47 -0.82
C CYS A 306 7.24 6.87 -2.20
N HIS A 307 8.30 6.68 -2.99
CA HIS A 307 8.23 6.13 -4.34
C HIS A 307 7.94 4.62 -4.36
N MET A 308 8.09 3.92 -3.23
CA MET A 308 7.80 2.49 -3.15
C MET A 308 6.29 2.19 -3.06
N CYS A 309 5.52 3.06 -2.41
CA CYS A 309 4.10 2.85 -2.14
C CYS A 309 3.19 3.96 -2.68
N ASP A 310 3.76 5.02 -3.29
CA ASP A 310 3.08 6.21 -3.79
C ASP A 310 2.18 6.91 -2.75
N THR A 311 2.45 6.69 -1.46
CA THR A 311 1.77 7.41 -0.38
C THR A 311 2.56 8.66 -0.01
N ARG A 312 1.81 9.69 0.40
CA ARG A 312 2.42 10.83 1.08
C ARG A 312 2.75 10.42 2.50
N THR A 313 4.03 10.39 2.74
CA THR A 313 4.73 10.06 3.98
C THR A 313 5.11 11.39 4.64
N GLY A 314 5.24 11.43 5.95
CA GLY A 314 5.58 12.66 6.68
C GLY A 314 5.93 12.35 8.11
N PRO A 315 6.40 13.31 8.93
CA PRO A 315 6.64 13.04 10.35
C PRO A 315 5.44 12.27 10.96
N PRO A 316 5.66 11.10 11.60
CA PRO A 316 6.93 10.53 12.12
C PRO A 316 7.69 9.58 11.17
N ASP A 317 7.20 9.37 9.95
CA ASP A 317 7.70 8.36 9.03
C ASP A 317 9.19 8.57 8.65
N ILE A 318 9.99 7.52 8.79
CA ILE A 318 11.43 7.53 8.58
C ILE A 318 11.75 7.36 7.09
N ALA A 319 12.62 8.21 6.55
CA ALA A 319 13.18 8.08 5.21
C ALA A 319 14.54 7.39 5.22
N ILE A 320 14.83 6.64 4.15
CA ILE A 320 16.22 6.37 3.73
C ILE A 320 16.91 7.72 3.52
N ALA A 321 18.16 7.85 3.95
CA ALA A 321 18.95 9.05 3.79
C ALA A 321 20.41 8.74 3.38
N SER A 322 21.11 9.80 2.97
CA SER A 322 22.57 9.83 2.84
C SER A 322 23.10 11.07 3.54
N VAL A 323 24.28 10.99 4.15
CA VAL A 323 24.95 12.14 4.79
C VAL A 323 26.16 12.54 3.97
N SER A 324 26.24 13.82 3.62
CA SER A 324 27.36 14.42 2.90
C SER A 324 27.81 15.73 3.58
N ARG A 325 28.85 16.37 3.03
CA ARG A 325 29.29 17.71 3.44
C ARG A 325 29.12 18.69 2.28
N THR A 326 28.70 19.92 2.59
CA THR A 326 28.71 21.03 1.64
C THR A 326 30.14 21.50 1.36
N SER A 327 30.32 22.32 0.32
CA SER A 327 31.60 23.00 0.03
C SER A 327 32.10 23.86 1.18
N SER A 328 31.19 24.37 2.02
CA SER A 328 31.49 25.10 3.27
C SER A 328 31.72 24.19 4.50
N GLY A 329 31.84 22.88 4.29
CA GLY A 329 32.14 21.89 5.34
C GLY A 329 30.97 21.51 6.25
N ARG A 330 29.77 22.07 6.05
CA ARG A 330 28.58 21.78 6.86
C ARG A 330 28.00 20.41 6.51
N ARG A 331 27.51 19.66 7.50
CA ARG A 331 26.87 18.37 7.29
C ARG A 331 25.47 18.56 6.68
N GLN A 332 25.20 17.85 5.59
CA GLN A 332 23.91 17.82 4.91
C GLN A 332 23.35 16.40 4.96
N ILE A 333 22.09 16.27 5.40
CA ILE A 333 21.34 15.02 5.41
C ILE A 333 20.37 15.08 4.24
N VAL A 334 20.56 14.20 3.26
CA VAL A 334 19.73 14.14 2.05
C VAL A 334 18.77 12.97 2.19
N CYS A 335 17.49 13.28 2.44
CA CYS A 335 16.43 12.28 2.50
C CYS A 335 16.07 11.82 1.10
N ARG A 336 15.96 10.50 0.93
CA ARG A 336 15.55 9.85 -0.31
C ARG A 336 14.05 9.55 -0.26
N PRO A 337 13.39 9.51 -1.42
CA PRO A 337 11.97 9.23 -1.52
C PRO A 337 11.66 7.71 -1.40
N CYS A 338 12.26 7.01 -0.43
CA CYS A 338 11.87 5.67 -0.01
C CYS A 338 11.74 5.61 1.52
N GLU A 339 10.59 5.17 2.03
CA GLU A 339 10.32 4.97 3.45
C GLU A 339 11.11 3.79 4.00
N TRP A 340 11.67 3.95 5.21
CA TRP A 340 12.46 2.95 5.89
C TRP A 340 11.74 1.61 6.03
N ALA A 341 10.44 1.62 6.34
CA ALA A 341 9.64 0.40 6.45
C ALA A 341 9.66 -0.40 5.14
N HIS A 342 9.47 0.27 4.00
CA HIS A 342 9.51 -0.36 2.68
C HIS A 342 10.92 -0.83 2.31
N HIS A 343 11.97 -0.19 2.81
CA HIS A 343 13.35 -0.67 2.65
C HIS A 343 13.56 -2.00 3.37
N VAL A 344 13.15 -2.08 4.63
CA VAL A 344 13.26 -3.27 5.48
C VAL A 344 12.46 -4.44 4.90
N ASP A 345 11.30 -4.16 4.30
CA ASP A 345 10.47 -5.17 3.62
C ASP A 345 11.23 -5.89 2.50
N GLY A 346 12.21 -5.23 1.87
CA GLY A 346 13.04 -5.81 0.80
C GLY A 346 14.12 -6.79 1.26
N PHE A 347 14.16 -7.16 2.55
CA PHE A 347 15.08 -8.15 3.13
C PHE A 347 14.38 -9.39 3.67
N GLU A 348 13.05 -9.46 3.58
CA GLU A 348 12.25 -10.64 3.94
C GLU A 348 12.48 -11.20 5.37
N LEU A 349 12.85 -10.33 6.31
CA LEU A 349 13.10 -10.70 7.71
C LEU A 349 11.88 -11.36 8.37
N ALA A 350 12.13 -12.27 9.31
CA ALA A 350 11.08 -12.83 10.16
C ALA A 350 10.34 -11.69 10.91
N GLU A 351 9.02 -11.76 11.00
CA GLU A 351 8.18 -10.66 11.50
C GLU A 351 8.57 -10.14 12.91
N PRO A 352 8.93 -10.97 13.89
CA PRO A 352 9.44 -10.49 15.18
C PRO A 352 10.71 -9.63 15.01
N VAL A 353 11.65 -10.10 14.18
CA VAL A 353 12.93 -9.45 13.90
C VAL A 353 12.72 -8.15 13.12
N ARG A 354 11.85 -8.17 12.11
CA ARG A 354 11.43 -6.98 11.35
C ARG A 354 10.89 -5.90 12.27
N ARG A 355 9.99 -6.26 13.20
CA ARG A 355 9.41 -5.31 14.16
C ARG A 355 10.48 -4.73 15.08
N ALA A 356 11.40 -5.57 15.56
CA ALA A 356 12.51 -5.13 16.39
C ALA A 356 13.43 -4.16 15.62
N VAL A 357 13.72 -4.40 14.34
CA VAL A 357 14.50 -3.51 13.47
C VAL A 357 13.81 -2.15 13.29
N LEU A 358 12.51 -2.13 13.01
CA LEU A 358 11.76 -0.87 12.85
C LEU A 358 11.70 -0.08 14.17
N ALA A 359 11.47 -0.76 15.30
CA ALA A 359 11.44 -0.15 16.62
C ALA A 359 12.81 0.41 17.03
N ALA A 360 13.89 -0.31 16.73
CA ALA A 360 15.26 0.14 17.01
C ALA A 360 15.63 1.40 16.21
N ALA A 361 15.17 1.49 14.95
CA ALA A 361 15.36 2.68 14.11
C ALA A 361 14.58 3.90 14.61
N ASP A 362 13.32 3.72 15.02
CA ASP A 362 12.49 4.76 15.64
C ASP A 362 13.13 5.26 16.95
N ALA A 363 13.56 4.31 17.79
CA ALA A 363 14.30 4.58 19.01
C ALA A 363 15.72 5.11 18.79
N ALA A 364 16.23 5.23 17.57
CA ALA A 364 17.53 5.87 17.30
C ALA A 364 17.38 7.36 16.90
N LEU A 365 16.18 7.77 16.49
CA LEU A 365 15.91 9.09 15.90
C LEU A 365 15.16 10.00 16.88
N HIS A 366 15.85 10.39 17.96
CA HIS A 366 15.26 11.15 19.05
C HIS A 366 15.09 12.65 18.82
N THR A 367 15.74 13.23 17.81
CA THR A 367 15.80 14.68 17.63
C THR A 367 15.43 15.07 16.20
N PRO A 368 14.48 16.01 16.00
CA PRO A 368 14.19 16.51 14.66
C PRO A 368 15.45 17.06 13.99
N GLY A 369 15.82 16.57 12.79
CA GLY A 369 17.04 17.01 12.10
C GLY A 369 18.28 16.15 12.35
N SER A 370 18.14 14.99 12.99
CA SER A 370 19.18 13.97 13.06
C SER A 370 19.02 12.90 11.97
N ALA A 371 20.12 12.20 11.69
CA ALA A 371 20.17 10.97 10.92
C ALA A 371 20.91 9.90 11.73
N ALA A 372 20.55 8.63 11.55
CA ALA A 372 21.19 7.50 12.21
C ALA A 372 21.69 6.47 11.19
N THR A 373 22.77 5.78 11.52
CA THR A 373 23.28 4.60 10.80
C THR A 373 23.65 3.54 11.84
N TRP A 374 23.52 2.26 11.49
CA TRP A 374 24.01 1.17 12.34
C TRP A 374 25.53 1.03 12.24
N ASP A 375 26.22 0.88 13.36
CA ASP A 375 27.64 0.53 13.43
C ASP A 375 27.79 -0.94 13.85
N PRO A 376 28.22 -1.84 12.93
CA PRO A 376 28.39 -3.26 13.22
C PRO A 376 29.46 -3.54 14.28
N ARG A 377 30.44 -2.63 14.47
CA ARG A 377 31.56 -2.86 15.41
C ARG A 377 31.14 -2.63 16.86
N THR A 378 30.33 -1.61 17.08
CA THR A 378 29.86 -1.21 18.41
C THR A 378 28.46 -1.72 18.71
N ARG A 379 27.78 -2.30 17.72
CA ARG A 379 26.38 -2.75 17.76
C ARG A 379 25.44 -1.68 18.31
N ARG A 380 25.64 -0.45 17.84
CA ARG A 380 24.88 0.73 18.24
C ARG A 380 24.57 1.61 17.04
N PHE A 381 23.53 2.41 17.17
CA PHE A 381 23.27 3.48 16.21
C PHE A 381 24.24 4.64 16.44
N HIS A 382 24.91 5.05 15.37
CA HIS A 382 25.66 6.31 15.32
C HIS A 382 24.75 7.40 14.73
N THR A 383 24.54 8.46 15.49
CA THR A 383 23.65 9.57 15.11
C THR A 383 24.42 10.84 14.79
N VAL A 384 23.96 11.58 13.78
CA VAL A 384 24.52 12.90 13.40
C VAL A 384 23.43 13.93 13.22
N CYS A 385 23.72 15.19 13.53
CA CYS A 385 22.86 16.32 13.20
C CYS A 385 23.37 17.03 11.95
N GLY A 386 22.45 17.58 11.15
CA GLY A 386 22.80 18.31 9.93
C GLY A 386 21.59 18.99 9.31
N GLN A 387 21.84 19.72 8.22
CA GLN A 387 20.77 20.35 7.47
C GLN A 387 20.04 19.29 6.63
N LEU A 388 18.75 19.09 6.91
CA LEU A 388 17.89 18.21 6.12
C LEU A 388 17.59 18.83 4.74
N SER A 389 17.62 17.99 3.71
CA SER A 389 17.30 18.33 2.32
C SER A 389 16.62 17.14 1.63
N ASP A 390 15.72 17.40 0.68
CA ASP A 390 15.11 16.38 -0.20
C ASP A 390 15.91 16.14 -1.49
N GLY A 391 17.13 16.68 -1.57
CA GLY A 391 18.01 16.56 -2.74
C GLY A 391 17.59 17.42 -3.94
N ARG A 392 16.54 18.25 -3.83
CA ARG A 392 16.17 19.20 -4.88
C ARG A 392 17.03 20.47 -4.75
N PRO A 393 17.47 21.06 -5.88
CA PRO A 393 18.14 22.36 -5.82
C PRO A 393 17.20 23.39 -5.19
N PRO A 394 17.72 24.33 -4.37
CA PRO A 394 16.91 25.37 -3.76
C PRO A 394 16.18 26.15 -4.84
N ARG A 395 14.85 26.29 -4.70
CA ARG A 395 14.05 27.10 -5.64
C ARG A 395 14.47 28.57 -5.49
N GLY A 396 15.10 29.12 -6.53
CA GLY A 396 15.39 30.54 -6.63
C GLY A 396 16.88 30.89 -6.64
N ARG A 397 17.52 30.66 -7.78
CA ARG A 397 18.40 31.66 -8.43
C ARG A 397 18.17 31.54 -9.94
N PRO A 398 17.68 32.58 -10.63
CA PRO A 398 17.67 32.57 -12.08
C PRO A 398 19.12 32.60 -12.59
N LEU A 399 19.39 31.88 -13.67
CA LEU A 399 20.54 32.15 -14.53
C LEU A 399 20.26 33.40 -15.35
#